data_AF-A0AA88TTP0-F1
#
_entry.id   AF-A0AA88TTP0-F1
#
_cell.length_a   1.000
_cell.length_b   1.000
_cell.length_c   1.000
_cell.angle_alpha   90.00
_cell.angle_beta   90.00
_cell.angle_gamma   90.00
#
_symmetry.space_group_name_H-M   'P 1'
#
loop_
_entity.id
_entity.type
_entity.pdbx_description
1 polymer ?
#
loop_
_entity_poly.entity_id
_entity_poly.type
_entity_poly.pdbx_seq_one_letter_code
_entity_poly.pdbx_strand_id
1 'polypeptide(L)'
;MKGLFCILLLLETFVFVVQQQVNGGLNGGENEISQQLSSEDRRQNPPQTDTLTAEASTDSQQNRHLSFTDIHAALKELTATVTEQKANIRALETRLIDAEKTAEEQALVLEELNNKNYEISNFTQSQVEGLRKENRGREIAFSAALLQYGTGEIKNVGPFTTEITVIYEKVFTNMGNAYNPFTGIFTAPLKGAYMFKFSVFSFGQSYSTTASIVKNKERIVVAHGNQPQGTLNSSKGVVLILEVGDVVYVRLWSGTRIQDNGNNHNTFSGYLLFPLSG
;
A
#
# COMPACT_ATOMS: atom_id res chain seq x y z
N MET A 1 -1.44 4.60 -2.69
CA MET A 1 -0.56 5.30 -1.72
C MET A 1 -1.10 5.33 -0.28
N LYS A 2 -2.42 5.45 -0.05
CA LYS A 2 -2.99 5.53 1.32
C LYS A 2 -2.83 4.24 2.16
N GLY A 3 -2.96 3.06 1.54
CA GLY A 3 -2.83 1.78 2.27
C GLY A 3 -1.41 1.46 2.77
N LEU A 4 -0.38 1.86 2.02
CA LEU A 4 1.02 1.63 2.42
C LEU A 4 1.41 2.52 3.63
N PHE A 5 0.85 3.74 3.67
CA PHE A 5 1.04 4.67 4.79
C PHE A 5 0.39 4.16 6.09
N CYS A 6 -0.77 3.51 5.99
CA CYS A 6 -1.41 2.87 7.15
C CYS A 6 -0.60 1.69 7.69
N ILE A 7 0.04 0.88 6.83
CA ILE A 7 0.86 -0.26 7.27
C ILE A 7 2.15 0.22 7.95
N LEU A 8 2.80 1.27 7.43
CA LEU A 8 3.97 1.89 8.05
C LEU A 8 3.63 2.48 9.43
N LEU A 9 2.49 3.19 9.55
CA LEU A 9 2.04 3.72 10.83
C LEU A 9 1.72 2.62 11.85
N LEU A 10 1.14 1.50 11.41
CA LEU A 10 0.85 0.35 12.28
C LEU A 10 2.14 -0.32 12.78
N LEU A 11 3.14 -0.47 11.92
CA LEU A 11 4.45 -1.05 12.29
C LEU A 11 5.21 -0.15 13.27
N GLU A 12 5.24 1.16 13.04
CA GLU A 12 5.83 2.14 13.96
C GLU A 12 5.16 2.10 15.34
N THR A 13 3.81 2.04 15.39
CA THR A 13 3.09 1.91 16.66
C THR A 13 3.34 0.58 17.35
N PHE A 14 3.50 -0.50 16.60
CA PHE A 14 3.78 -1.83 17.17
C PHE A 14 5.17 -1.90 17.77
N VAL A 15 6.19 -1.37 17.07
CA VAL A 15 7.56 -1.27 17.59
C VAL A 15 7.59 -0.40 18.84
N PHE A 16 6.87 0.73 18.87
CA PHE A 16 6.81 1.60 20.04
C PHE A 16 6.17 0.92 21.26
N VAL A 17 5.08 0.17 21.06
CA VAL A 17 4.40 -0.57 22.15
C VAL A 17 5.30 -1.68 22.70
N VAL A 18 6.00 -2.42 21.84
CA VAL A 18 6.94 -3.46 22.26
C VAL A 18 8.11 -2.85 23.02
N GLN A 19 8.68 -1.73 22.54
CA GLN A 19 9.78 -1.04 23.22
C GLN A 19 9.35 -0.49 24.59
N GLN A 20 8.10 -0.04 24.72
CA GLN A 20 7.56 0.48 25.97
C GLN A 20 7.27 -0.63 27.00
N GLN A 21 6.90 -1.84 26.54
CA GLN A 21 6.77 -3.01 27.42
C GLN A 21 8.13 -3.56 27.87
N VAL A 22 9.14 -3.56 26.98
CA VAL A 22 10.51 -3.96 27.32
C VAL A 22 11.17 -2.98 28.30
N ASN A 23 10.99 -1.66 28.10
CA ASN A 23 11.53 -0.64 29.00
C ASN A 23 10.71 -0.48 30.30
N GLY A 24 9.41 -0.79 30.28
CA GLY A 24 8.53 -0.75 31.46
C GLY A 24 8.80 -1.89 32.45
N GLY A 25 9.32 -3.04 31.98
CA GLY A 25 9.69 -4.18 32.82
C GLY A 25 10.95 -3.96 33.65
N LEU A 26 11.85 -3.07 33.24
CA LEU A 26 13.15 -2.83 33.90
C LEU A 26 13.07 -1.88 35.11
N ASN A 27 12.01 -1.05 35.23
CA ASN A 27 11.90 -0.08 36.34
C ASN A 27 10.84 -0.45 37.41
N GLY A 28 10.05 -1.50 37.21
CA GLY A 28 8.97 -1.89 38.12
C GLY A 28 9.35 -2.95 39.16
N GLY A 29 10.21 -3.91 38.80
CA GLY A 29 10.49 -5.08 39.65
C GLY A 29 11.48 -4.85 40.79
N GLU A 30 12.45 -3.94 40.63
CA GLU A 30 13.49 -3.71 41.64
C GLU A 30 12.96 -2.92 42.87
N ASN A 31 11.90 -2.13 42.69
CA ASN A 31 11.29 -1.34 43.77
C ASN A 31 10.34 -2.15 44.65
N GLU A 32 9.66 -3.18 44.12
CA GLU A 32 8.75 -4.01 44.93
C GLU A 32 9.49 -4.99 45.84
N ILE A 33 10.62 -5.55 45.38
CA ILE A 33 11.44 -6.48 46.19
C ILE A 33 12.15 -5.72 47.33
N SER A 34 12.64 -4.50 47.05
CA SER A 34 13.28 -3.64 48.06
C SER A 34 12.29 -3.11 49.11
N GLN A 35 11.02 -2.87 48.73
CA GLN A 35 9.99 -2.42 49.67
C GLN A 35 9.44 -3.56 50.53
N GLN A 36 9.36 -4.80 50.03
CA GLN A 36 8.93 -5.93 50.85
C GLN A 36 9.96 -6.25 51.94
N LEU A 37 11.26 -6.33 51.60
CA LEU A 37 12.35 -6.57 52.56
C LEU A 37 12.49 -5.47 53.63
N SER A 38 12.18 -4.21 53.31
CA SER A 38 12.20 -3.10 54.28
C SER A 38 10.97 -3.05 55.21
N SER A 39 9.87 -3.73 54.84
CA SER A 39 8.61 -3.67 55.58
C SER A 39 8.45 -4.80 56.60
N GLU A 40 9.11 -5.94 56.39
CA GLU A 40 9.19 -7.05 57.35
C GLU A 40 10.05 -6.68 58.58
N ASP A 41 11.13 -5.90 58.39
CA ASP A 41 12.07 -5.49 59.45
C ASP A 41 11.52 -4.38 60.37
N ARG A 42 10.30 -3.89 60.10
CA ARG A 42 9.66 -2.76 60.81
C ARG A 42 8.48 -3.13 61.71
N ARG A 43 8.16 -4.41 61.88
CA ARG A 43 7.10 -4.85 62.79
C ARG A 43 7.59 -5.87 63.81
N GLN A 44 8.45 -5.45 64.74
CA GLN A 44 8.45 -5.94 66.13
C GLN A 44 9.45 -5.14 66.98
N ASN A 45 8.95 -4.12 67.68
CA ASN A 45 9.37 -3.74 69.02
C ASN A 45 8.44 -2.63 69.54
N PRO A 46 7.61 -2.88 70.58
CA PRO A 46 6.94 -1.79 71.29
C PRO A 46 7.92 -1.01 72.19
N PRO A 47 7.62 0.25 72.55
CA PRO A 47 8.55 1.14 73.24
C PRO A 47 8.70 0.76 74.73
N GLN A 48 9.95 0.70 75.22
CA GLN A 48 10.22 0.76 76.65
C GLN A 48 10.02 2.21 77.13
N THR A 49 9.15 2.41 78.12
CA THR A 49 9.08 3.66 78.88
C THR A 49 9.11 3.30 80.35
N ASP A 50 10.20 3.64 81.03
CA ASP A 50 10.30 3.55 82.49
C ASP A 50 9.49 4.68 83.13
N THR A 51 8.53 4.34 83.98
CA THR A 51 8.06 5.24 85.04
C THR A 51 7.51 4.42 86.20
N LEU A 52 8.23 4.46 87.32
CA LEU A 52 7.84 3.91 88.62
C LEU A 52 6.66 4.69 89.21
N THR A 53 5.55 4.04 89.54
CA THR A 53 4.82 4.27 90.81
C THR A 53 3.85 3.11 91.08
N ALA A 54 3.71 2.80 92.37
CA ALA A 54 3.02 1.64 92.93
C ALA A 54 1.50 1.68 92.72
N GLU A 55 0.85 0.51 92.66
CA GLU A 55 -0.21 0.12 93.61
C GLU A 55 -0.72 -1.31 93.35
N ALA A 56 -0.73 -2.08 94.44
CA ALA A 56 -1.53 -3.24 94.84
C ALA A 56 -2.27 -4.14 93.83
N SER A 57 -2.12 -5.44 94.16
CA SER A 57 -3.17 -6.47 94.25
C SER A 57 -3.42 -7.39 93.05
N THR A 58 -3.00 -8.64 93.25
CA THR A 58 -3.72 -9.88 92.91
C THR A 58 -4.60 -9.87 91.66
N ASP A 59 -4.08 -10.42 90.56
CA ASP A 59 -4.83 -11.52 89.94
C ASP A 59 -3.91 -12.50 89.21
N SER A 60 -4.42 -13.71 89.18
CA SER A 60 -3.81 -14.98 88.88
C SER A 60 -3.85 -15.31 87.38
N GLN A 61 -2.98 -16.25 86.97
CA GLN A 61 -2.96 -16.93 85.65
C GLN A 61 -2.45 -16.03 84.50
N GLN A 62 -1.36 -16.32 83.78
CA GLN A 62 -0.99 -17.59 83.18
C GLN A 62 0.44 -17.49 82.59
N ASN A 63 1.47 -17.49 83.43
CA ASN A 63 2.84 -17.67 82.95
C ASN A 63 3.05 -19.17 82.68
N ARG A 64 2.68 -19.64 81.48
CA ARG A 64 3.07 -20.99 81.05
C ARG A 64 4.59 -20.98 80.91
N HIS A 65 5.26 -21.62 81.87
CA HIS A 65 6.63 -22.07 81.69
C HIS A 65 6.67 -22.91 80.42
N LEU A 66 7.21 -22.35 79.33
CA LEU A 66 7.47 -23.10 78.10
C LEU A 66 8.25 -24.36 78.49
N SER A 67 7.64 -25.52 78.26
CA SER A 67 8.30 -26.77 78.58
C SER A 67 9.38 -27.02 77.54
N PHE A 68 10.43 -27.74 77.91
CA PHE A 68 11.47 -28.18 76.97
C PHE A 68 10.87 -28.88 75.73
N THR A 69 9.70 -29.52 75.91
CA THR A 69 8.90 -30.16 74.86
C THR A 69 8.36 -29.16 73.83
N ASP A 70 7.89 -27.99 74.26
CA ASP A 70 7.32 -26.96 73.36
C ASP A 70 8.41 -26.32 72.49
N ILE A 71 9.60 -26.08 73.08
CA ILE A 71 10.77 -25.58 72.36
C ILE A 71 11.26 -26.61 71.34
N HIS A 72 11.27 -27.90 71.70
CA HIS A 72 11.67 -28.97 70.80
C HIS A 72 10.69 -29.14 69.63
N ALA A 73 9.39 -28.99 69.88
CA ALA A 73 8.37 -29.00 68.82
C ALA A 73 8.56 -27.84 67.83
N ALA A 74 8.77 -26.62 68.33
CA ALA A 74 9.02 -25.43 67.50
C ALA A 74 10.31 -25.57 66.66
N LEU A 75 11.38 -26.13 67.24
CA LEU A 75 12.62 -26.41 66.51
C LEU A 75 12.42 -27.46 65.40
N LYS A 76 11.59 -28.47 65.63
CA LYS A 76 11.25 -29.48 64.64
C LYS A 76 10.44 -28.89 63.48
N GLU A 77 9.49 -28.02 63.78
CA GLU A 77 8.69 -27.29 62.79
C GLU A 77 9.57 -26.34 61.96
N LEU A 78 10.44 -25.57 62.61
CA LEU A 78 11.41 -24.71 61.93
C LEU A 78 12.38 -25.51 61.04
N THR A 79 12.80 -26.69 61.50
CA THR A 79 13.65 -27.57 60.69
C THR A 79 12.89 -28.06 59.44
N ALA A 80 11.61 -28.42 59.59
CA ALA A 80 10.78 -28.83 58.46
C ALA A 80 10.59 -27.70 57.44
N THR A 81 10.29 -26.48 57.90
CA THR A 81 10.09 -25.32 57.02
C THR A 81 11.38 -24.92 56.31
N VAL A 82 12.53 -24.96 56.98
CA VAL A 82 13.84 -24.71 56.35
C VAL A 82 14.16 -25.78 55.30
N THR A 83 13.85 -27.06 55.58
CA THR A 83 14.05 -28.13 54.57
C THR A 83 13.16 -27.97 53.35
N GLU A 84 11.91 -27.52 53.53
CA GLU A 84 10.97 -27.24 52.45
C GLU A 84 11.41 -26.02 51.63
N GLN A 85 11.77 -24.91 52.28
CA GLN A 85 12.32 -23.73 51.62
C GLN A 85 13.57 -24.08 50.80
N LYS A 86 14.47 -24.91 51.34
CA LYS A 86 15.65 -25.39 50.61
C LYS A 86 15.30 -26.28 49.41
N ALA A 87 14.19 -27.00 49.45
CA ALA A 87 13.68 -27.74 48.29
C ALA A 87 13.11 -26.78 47.23
N ASN A 88 12.34 -25.78 47.67
CA ASN A 88 11.76 -24.76 46.79
C ASN A 88 12.84 -23.92 46.09
N ILE A 89 13.89 -23.52 46.80
CA ILE A 89 15.04 -22.80 46.22
C ILE A 89 15.68 -23.62 45.11
N ARG A 90 15.96 -24.91 45.35
CA ARG A 90 16.53 -25.80 44.32
C ARG A 90 15.63 -25.94 43.09
N ALA A 91 14.32 -26.01 43.29
CA ALA A 91 13.36 -26.07 42.19
C ALA A 91 13.32 -24.75 41.40
N LEU A 92 13.41 -23.59 42.08
CA LEU A 92 13.48 -22.28 41.43
C LEU A 92 14.79 -22.11 40.65
N GLU A 93 15.94 -22.50 41.21
CA GLU A 93 17.24 -22.47 40.54
C GLU A 93 17.21 -23.29 39.25
N THR A 94 16.61 -24.49 39.29
CA THR A 94 16.48 -25.35 38.09
C THR A 94 15.62 -24.68 37.01
N ARG A 95 14.47 -24.10 37.41
CA ARG A 95 13.59 -23.38 36.48
C ARG A 95 14.24 -22.15 35.88
N LEU A 96 15.09 -21.45 36.65
CA LEU A 96 15.82 -20.29 36.16
C LEU A 96 16.80 -20.69 35.06
N ILE A 97 17.58 -21.75 35.28
CA ILE A 97 18.53 -22.28 34.28
C ILE A 97 17.80 -22.70 33.00
N ASP A 98 16.67 -23.41 33.12
CA ASP A 98 15.87 -23.83 31.95
C ASP A 98 15.29 -22.63 31.18
N ALA A 99 14.87 -21.59 31.91
CA ALA A 99 14.35 -20.36 31.32
C ALA A 99 15.45 -19.56 30.60
N GLU A 100 16.64 -19.44 31.20
CA GLU A 100 17.81 -18.80 30.59
C GLU A 100 18.20 -19.50 29.29
N LYS A 101 18.29 -20.84 29.32
CA LYS A 101 18.57 -21.63 28.11
C LYS A 101 17.52 -21.42 27.02
N THR A 102 16.24 -21.39 27.38
CA THR A 102 15.15 -21.15 26.43
C THR A 102 15.24 -19.75 25.82
N ALA A 103 15.60 -18.74 26.62
CA ALA A 103 15.77 -17.37 26.15
C ALA A 103 16.95 -17.24 25.16
N GLU A 104 18.05 -17.95 25.41
CA GLU A 104 19.19 -18.03 24.48
C GLU A 104 18.80 -18.69 23.14
N GLU A 105 18.07 -19.81 23.18
CA GLU A 105 17.57 -20.48 21.98
C GLU A 105 16.61 -19.57 21.17
N GLN A 106 15.73 -18.85 21.86
CA GLN A 106 14.82 -17.88 21.22
C GLN A 106 15.57 -16.70 20.58
N ALA A 107 16.66 -16.22 21.20
CA ALA A 107 17.47 -15.14 20.63
C ALA A 107 18.11 -15.55 19.29
N LEU A 108 18.61 -16.79 19.20
CA LEU A 108 19.19 -17.33 17.96
C LEU A 108 18.14 -17.45 16.85
N VAL A 109 16.93 -17.95 17.17
CA VAL A 109 15.83 -18.04 16.20
C VAL A 109 15.40 -16.65 15.73
N LEU A 110 15.36 -15.67 16.63
CA LEU A 110 15.00 -14.29 16.28
C LEU A 110 16.03 -13.67 15.32
N GLU A 111 17.32 -13.91 15.53
CA GLU A 111 18.38 -13.47 14.63
C GLU A 111 18.23 -14.11 13.24
N GLU A 112 17.99 -15.42 13.16
CA GLU A 112 17.77 -16.12 11.90
C GLU A 112 16.53 -15.60 11.17
N LEU A 113 15.42 -15.37 11.89
CA LEU A 113 14.20 -14.78 11.33
C LEU A 113 14.43 -13.36 10.80
N ASN A 114 15.20 -12.54 11.51
CA ASN A 114 15.54 -11.19 11.05
C ASN A 114 16.38 -11.21 9.77
N ASN A 115 17.36 -12.11 9.69
CA ASN A 115 18.17 -12.29 8.48
C ASN A 115 17.31 -12.74 7.29
N LYS A 116 16.43 -13.74 7.49
CA LYS A 116 15.49 -14.19 6.45
C LYS A 116 14.53 -13.09 6.01
N ASN A 117 13.99 -12.30 6.96
CA ASN A 117 13.11 -11.18 6.65
C ASN A 117 13.83 -10.11 5.81
N TYR A 118 15.10 -9.84 6.11
CA TYR A 118 15.92 -8.92 5.32
C TYR A 118 16.12 -9.43 3.88
N GLU A 119 16.45 -10.70 3.70
CA GLU A 119 16.60 -11.33 2.38
C GLU A 119 15.31 -11.29 1.57
N ILE A 120 14.18 -11.67 2.18
CA ILE A 120 12.85 -11.63 1.55
C ILE A 120 12.51 -10.19 1.13
N SER A 121 12.78 -9.21 1.99
CA SER A 121 12.52 -7.80 1.71
C SER A 121 13.32 -7.33 0.49
N ASN A 122 14.63 -7.62 0.46
CA ASN A 122 15.51 -7.26 -0.65
C ASN A 122 15.10 -7.93 -1.97
N PHE A 123 14.78 -9.23 -1.92
CA PHE A 123 14.29 -9.97 -3.08
C PHE A 123 12.98 -9.39 -3.61
N THR A 124 12.04 -9.12 -2.72
CA THR A 124 10.74 -8.52 -3.06
C THR A 124 10.92 -7.14 -3.69
N GLN A 125 11.78 -6.30 -3.12
CA GLN A 125 12.08 -4.98 -3.66
C GLN A 125 12.70 -5.07 -5.07
N SER A 126 13.64 -6.00 -5.27
CA SER A 126 14.25 -6.25 -6.59
C SER A 126 13.22 -6.68 -7.63
N GLN A 127 12.33 -7.61 -7.29
CA GLN A 127 11.27 -8.07 -8.19
C GLN A 127 10.27 -6.95 -8.53
N VAL A 128 9.90 -6.12 -7.55
CA VAL A 128 9.00 -4.97 -7.77
C VAL A 128 9.67 -3.93 -8.67
N GLU A 129 10.96 -3.65 -8.49
CA GLU A 129 11.72 -2.75 -9.36
C GLU A 129 11.77 -3.29 -10.81
N GLY A 130 12.02 -4.60 -10.96
CA GLY A 130 12.01 -5.29 -12.25
C GLY A 130 10.67 -5.18 -12.98
N LEU A 131 9.57 -5.50 -12.30
CA LEU A 131 8.22 -5.39 -12.85
C LEU A 131 7.84 -3.94 -13.19
N ARG A 132 8.23 -2.98 -12.34
CA ARG A 132 8.02 -1.56 -12.63
C ARG A 132 8.76 -1.15 -13.90
N LYS A 133 10.00 -1.61 -14.06
CA LYS A 133 10.80 -1.32 -15.25
C LYS A 133 10.21 -1.96 -16.51
N GLU A 134 9.70 -3.19 -16.42
CA GLU A 134 9.03 -3.87 -17.53
C GLU A 134 7.70 -3.18 -17.93
N ASN A 135 6.97 -2.65 -16.95
CA ASN A 135 5.74 -1.92 -17.20
C ASN A 135 5.98 -0.48 -17.70
N ARG A 136 7.15 0.11 -17.50
CA ARG A 136 7.49 1.42 -18.07
C ARG A 136 7.44 1.34 -19.60
N GLY A 137 6.63 2.22 -20.20
CA GLY A 137 6.46 2.28 -21.66
C GLY A 137 5.31 1.43 -22.22
N ARG A 138 4.56 0.71 -21.37
CA ARG A 138 3.32 0.02 -21.77
C ARG A 138 2.07 0.90 -21.68
N GLU A 139 2.22 2.12 -21.18
CA GLU A 139 1.15 3.12 -21.11
C GLU A 139 1.07 3.87 -22.45
N ILE A 140 0.21 3.39 -23.34
CA ILE A 140 0.00 3.99 -24.66
C ILE A 140 -1.45 4.44 -24.75
N ALA A 141 -1.65 5.74 -24.83
CA ALA A 141 -2.96 6.33 -25.04
C ALA A 141 -2.81 7.71 -25.66
N PHE A 142 -3.63 8.01 -26.67
CA PHE A 142 -3.76 9.35 -27.20
C PHE A 142 -5.22 9.74 -27.36
N SER A 143 -5.48 11.03 -27.29
CA SER A 143 -6.76 11.62 -27.63
C SER A 143 -6.52 13.00 -28.19
N ALA A 144 -7.06 13.27 -29.38
CA ALA A 144 -6.87 14.52 -30.07
C ALA A 144 -8.17 15.00 -30.74
N ALA A 145 -8.28 16.31 -30.92
CA ALA A 145 -9.35 16.99 -31.65
C ALA A 145 -8.80 17.79 -32.83
N LEU A 146 -9.67 18.13 -33.78
CA LEU A 146 -9.27 18.72 -35.06
C LEU A 146 -8.57 20.08 -34.91
N LEU A 147 -9.00 20.94 -33.97
CA LEU A 147 -8.59 22.34 -33.91
C LEU A 147 -7.79 22.68 -32.67
N GLN A 148 -6.55 23.17 -32.84
CA GLN A 148 -5.65 23.62 -31.76
C GLN A 148 -6.24 24.74 -30.88
N TYR A 149 -6.97 25.70 -31.47
CA TYR A 149 -7.41 26.93 -30.77
C TYR A 149 -8.93 27.10 -30.72
N GLY A 150 -9.41 27.58 -29.56
CA GLY A 150 -10.81 27.87 -29.25
C GLY A 150 -11.36 29.12 -29.94
N THR A 151 -11.03 29.32 -31.22
CA THR A 151 -11.71 30.33 -32.02
C THR A 151 -13.16 29.88 -32.15
N GLY A 152 -14.12 30.72 -31.75
CA GLY A 152 -15.55 30.49 -32.04
C GLY A 152 -15.87 30.40 -33.54
N GLU A 153 -14.85 30.50 -34.39
CA GLU A 153 -14.88 30.29 -35.82
C GLU A 153 -15.14 28.83 -36.17
N ILE A 154 -16.01 28.68 -37.14
CA ILE A 154 -16.36 27.40 -37.75
C ILE A 154 -15.30 27.10 -38.82
N LYS A 155 -14.51 26.04 -38.63
CA LYS A 155 -13.53 25.58 -39.63
C LYS A 155 -14.08 24.41 -40.42
N ASN A 156 -14.04 24.53 -41.73
CA ASN A 156 -14.38 23.46 -42.67
C ASN A 156 -13.10 22.78 -43.15
N VAL A 157 -13.10 21.45 -43.23
CA VAL A 157 -12.04 20.64 -43.83
C VAL A 157 -12.67 19.84 -44.97
N GLY A 158 -12.26 20.16 -46.20
CA GLY A 158 -12.87 19.67 -47.43
C GLY A 158 -14.06 20.51 -47.92
N PRO A 159 -14.72 20.09 -49.00
CA PRO A 159 -14.39 18.91 -49.81
C PRO A 159 -13.07 19.06 -50.56
N PHE A 160 -12.35 17.96 -50.71
CA PHE A 160 -11.16 17.88 -51.55
C PHE A 160 -11.41 16.94 -52.74
N THR A 161 -10.62 17.07 -53.79
CA THR A 161 -10.73 16.21 -54.99
C THR A 161 -10.16 14.80 -54.76
N THR A 162 -9.33 14.63 -53.72
CA THR A 162 -8.74 13.35 -53.32
C THR A 162 -8.99 13.09 -51.84
N GLU A 163 -8.75 11.86 -51.38
CA GLU A 163 -8.82 11.54 -49.97
C GLU A 163 -7.61 12.10 -49.21
N ILE A 164 -7.84 12.72 -48.05
CA ILE A 164 -6.80 13.39 -47.26
C ILE A 164 -6.71 12.77 -45.88
N THR A 165 -5.49 12.62 -45.34
CA THR A 165 -5.30 12.28 -43.93
C THR A 165 -5.75 13.46 -43.06
N VAL A 166 -6.60 13.19 -42.08
CA VAL A 166 -7.07 14.20 -41.14
C VAL A 166 -6.04 14.39 -40.04
N ILE A 167 -5.59 15.64 -39.86
CA ILE A 167 -4.64 16.02 -38.83
C ILE A 167 -5.44 16.55 -37.63
N TYR A 168 -5.36 15.86 -36.48
CA TYR A 168 -6.00 16.31 -35.24
C TYR A 168 -4.96 17.04 -34.39
N GLU A 169 -4.87 18.36 -34.61
CA GLU A 169 -3.80 19.21 -34.09
C GLU A 169 -3.87 19.37 -32.55
N LYS A 170 -5.08 19.36 -31.97
CA LYS A 170 -5.26 19.56 -30.52
C LYS A 170 -5.14 18.26 -29.75
N VAL A 171 -3.97 18.02 -29.19
CA VAL A 171 -3.69 16.85 -28.35
C VAL A 171 -4.15 17.10 -26.92
N PHE A 172 -5.06 16.27 -26.42
CA PHE A 172 -5.43 16.23 -24.99
C PHE A 172 -4.46 15.34 -24.20
N THR A 173 -4.12 14.18 -24.76
CA THR A 173 -3.23 13.18 -24.16
C THR A 173 -2.41 12.52 -25.27
N ASN A 174 -1.15 12.19 -25.00
CA ASN A 174 -0.29 11.41 -25.90
C ASN A 174 0.76 10.60 -25.10
N MET A 175 0.29 9.74 -24.21
CA MET A 175 1.15 8.83 -23.45
C MET A 175 1.83 7.84 -24.39
N GLY A 176 3.14 7.66 -24.20
CA GLY A 176 3.98 6.86 -25.10
C GLY A 176 4.38 7.57 -26.40
N ASN A 177 3.95 8.82 -26.62
CA ASN A 177 4.28 9.65 -27.79
C ASN A 177 4.03 8.93 -29.14
N ALA A 178 3.02 8.06 -29.18
CA ALA A 178 2.72 7.22 -30.34
C ALA A 178 1.89 7.95 -31.42
N TYR A 179 1.22 9.05 -31.07
CA TYR A 179 0.49 9.90 -32.01
C TYR A 179 1.32 11.11 -32.43
N ASN A 180 1.36 11.42 -33.73
CA ASN A 180 2.02 12.59 -34.27
C ASN A 180 0.97 13.65 -34.71
N PRO A 181 0.83 14.78 -34.00
CA PRO A 181 -0.16 15.80 -34.30
C PRO A 181 0.15 16.63 -35.55
N PHE A 182 1.35 16.51 -36.13
CA PHE A 182 1.70 17.17 -37.39
C PHE A 182 1.33 16.34 -38.62
N THR A 183 1.12 15.03 -38.45
CA THR A 183 0.79 14.12 -39.55
C THR A 183 -0.60 13.48 -39.41
N GLY A 184 -1.17 13.48 -38.21
CA GLY A 184 -2.43 12.80 -37.91
C GLY A 184 -2.29 11.29 -37.70
N ILE A 185 -1.05 10.78 -37.58
CA ILE A 185 -0.75 9.34 -37.62
C ILE A 185 -0.38 8.84 -36.23
N PHE A 186 -1.03 7.75 -35.82
CA PHE A 186 -0.57 6.90 -34.73
C PHE A 186 0.36 5.82 -35.27
N THR A 187 1.50 5.60 -34.62
CA THR A 187 2.44 4.50 -34.94
C THR A 187 2.56 3.60 -33.72
N ALA A 188 2.29 2.31 -33.87
CA ALA A 188 2.33 1.35 -32.77
C ALA A 188 3.78 1.16 -32.27
N PRO A 189 4.11 1.54 -31.03
CA PRO A 189 5.45 1.35 -30.49
C PRO A 189 5.64 -0.07 -29.91
N LEU A 190 4.55 -0.82 -29.72
CA LEU A 190 4.53 -2.17 -29.18
C LEU A 190 3.56 -3.04 -30.00
N LYS A 191 3.83 -4.35 -30.01
CA LYS A 191 2.86 -5.33 -30.48
C LYS A 191 1.73 -5.45 -29.47
N GLY A 192 0.47 -5.40 -29.91
CA GLY A 192 -0.65 -5.50 -28.98
C GLY A 192 -2.02 -5.30 -29.58
N ALA A 193 -3.03 -5.41 -28.73
CA ALA A 193 -4.41 -5.08 -29.06
C ALA A 193 -4.69 -3.60 -28.72
N TYR A 194 -5.16 -2.84 -29.70
CA TYR A 194 -5.43 -1.40 -29.57
C TYR A 194 -6.88 -1.10 -29.89
N MET A 195 -7.53 -0.26 -29.08
CA MET A 195 -8.83 0.31 -29.39
C MET A 195 -8.62 1.68 -30.05
N PHE A 196 -9.28 1.92 -31.18
CA PHE A 196 -9.36 3.24 -31.80
C PHE A 196 -10.81 3.67 -31.92
N LYS A 197 -11.05 4.97 -31.74
CA LYS A 197 -12.35 5.59 -31.95
C LYS A 197 -12.16 6.94 -32.61
N PHE A 198 -13.05 7.27 -33.54
CA PHE A 198 -13.13 8.61 -34.10
C PHE A 198 -14.57 9.08 -34.25
N SER A 199 -14.74 10.39 -34.25
CA SER A 199 -15.99 11.08 -34.60
C SER A 199 -15.77 12.00 -35.79
N VAL A 200 -16.80 12.10 -36.62
CA VAL A 200 -16.91 13.08 -37.68
C VAL A 200 -18.19 13.87 -37.50
N PHE A 201 -18.07 15.17 -37.64
CA PHE A 201 -19.14 16.13 -37.49
C PHE A 201 -19.16 17.07 -38.68
N SER A 202 -20.36 17.43 -39.13
CA SER A 202 -20.56 18.55 -40.03
C SER A 202 -21.94 19.14 -39.79
N PHE A 203 -22.14 20.42 -40.14
CA PHE A 203 -23.47 20.94 -40.36
C PHE A 203 -23.92 20.63 -41.80
N GLY A 204 -25.19 20.24 -41.94
CA GLY A 204 -25.85 19.80 -43.17
C GLY A 204 -25.87 20.92 -44.21
N GLN A 205 -25.32 20.60 -45.37
CA GLN A 205 -25.24 21.41 -46.59
C GLN A 205 -25.12 20.44 -47.79
N SER A 206 -24.70 20.91 -48.96
CA SER A 206 -24.53 20.12 -50.20
C SER A 206 -23.46 19.00 -50.16
N TYR A 207 -22.85 18.70 -49.00
CA TYR A 207 -21.76 17.72 -48.88
C TYR A 207 -22.08 16.68 -47.80
N SER A 208 -21.87 15.40 -48.14
CA SER A 208 -21.81 14.33 -47.15
C SER A 208 -20.53 14.42 -46.31
N THR A 209 -20.54 13.75 -45.17
CA THR A 209 -19.38 13.56 -44.31
C THR A 209 -19.00 12.09 -44.32
N THR A 210 -17.80 11.75 -44.80
CA THR A 210 -17.33 10.36 -44.78
C THR A 210 -15.85 10.31 -44.46
N ALA A 211 -15.51 9.56 -43.41
CA ALA A 211 -14.13 9.27 -43.11
C ALA A 211 -13.97 7.83 -42.64
N SER A 212 -12.73 7.35 -42.69
CA SER A 212 -12.41 5.98 -42.31
C SER A 212 -11.12 5.89 -41.50
N ILE A 213 -11.09 4.97 -40.54
CA ILE A 213 -9.83 4.49 -39.96
C ILE A 213 -9.13 3.64 -41.02
N VAL A 214 -7.84 3.90 -41.20
CA VAL A 214 -6.95 3.20 -42.12
C VAL A 214 -5.78 2.62 -41.33
N LYS A 215 -5.48 1.33 -41.53
CA LYS A 215 -4.28 0.65 -41.01
C LYS A 215 -3.35 0.36 -42.19
N ASN A 216 -2.11 0.83 -42.19
CA ASN A 216 -1.11 0.53 -43.24
C ASN A 216 -1.64 0.68 -44.69
N LYS A 217 -2.47 1.69 -44.96
CA LYS A 217 -3.17 1.97 -46.24
C LYS A 217 -4.46 1.16 -46.50
N GLU A 218 -4.78 0.16 -45.68
CA GLU A 218 -6.03 -0.58 -45.76
C GLU A 218 -7.13 0.10 -44.94
N ARG A 219 -8.31 0.29 -45.55
CA ARG A 219 -9.48 0.84 -44.89
C ARG A 219 -10.14 -0.19 -43.98
N ILE A 220 -10.36 0.17 -42.72
CA ILE A 220 -10.87 -0.76 -41.70
C ILE A 220 -12.35 -0.52 -41.38
N VAL A 221 -12.69 0.70 -40.94
CA VAL A 221 -14.08 1.08 -40.59
C VAL A 221 -14.41 2.46 -41.15
N VAL A 222 -15.68 2.67 -41.53
CA VAL A 222 -16.18 3.90 -42.15
C VAL A 222 -17.28 4.52 -41.30
N ALA A 223 -17.14 5.82 -41.03
CA ALA A 223 -18.22 6.65 -40.53
C ALA A 223 -18.74 7.49 -41.71
N HIS A 224 -20.01 7.32 -42.05
CA HIS A 224 -20.70 8.08 -43.08
C HIS A 224 -21.88 8.81 -42.46
N GLY A 225 -22.19 9.97 -43.02
CA GLY A 225 -23.49 10.58 -42.90
C GLY A 225 -23.73 11.51 -44.08
N ASN A 226 -24.99 11.60 -44.50
CA ASN A 226 -25.46 12.56 -45.48
C ASN A 226 -26.79 13.12 -45.01
N GLN A 227 -26.82 14.42 -44.72
CA GLN A 227 -28.03 15.10 -44.27
C GLN A 227 -28.13 16.49 -44.91
N PRO A 228 -29.22 16.81 -45.64
CA PRO A 228 -29.35 18.09 -46.34
C PRO A 228 -29.40 19.32 -45.43
N GLN A 229 -29.92 19.18 -44.20
CA GLN A 229 -30.08 20.27 -43.25
C GLN A 229 -29.85 19.79 -41.80
N GLY A 230 -29.35 20.68 -40.94
CA GLY A 230 -29.14 20.39 -39.52
C GLY A 230 -27.83 19.65 -39.23
N THR A 231 -27.62 19.26 -37.98
CA THR A 231 -26.34 18.69 -37.54
C THR A 231 -26.19 17.24 -37.94
N LEU A 232 -25.00 16.89 -38.42
CA LEU A 232 -24.59 15.52 -38.71
C LEU A 232 -23.43 15.11 -37.81
N ASN A 233 -23.59 13.99 -37.12
CA ASN A 233 -22.54 13.38 -36.30
C ASN A 233 -22.53 11.87 -36.56
N SER A 234 -21.37 11.33 -36.91
CA SER A 234 -21.15 9.90 -37.08
C SER A 234 -19.87 9.49 -36.39
N SER A 235 -19.85 8.33 -35.76
CA SER A 235 -18.66 7.79 -35.11
C SER A 235 -18.52 6.30 -35.35
N LYS A 236 -17.29 5.81 -35.23
CA LYS A 236 -16.94 4.39 -35.26
C LYS A 236 -15.76 4.13 -34.32
N GLY A 237 -15.65 2.89 -33.90
CA GLY A 237 -14.48 2.38 -33.22
C GLY A 237 -14.16 0.96 -33.66
N VAL A 238 -12.92 0.54 -33.45
CA VAL A 238 -12.41 -0.77 -33.84
C VAL A 238 -11.28 -1.19 -32.90
N VAL A 239 -11.22 -2.48 -32.59
CA VAL A 239 -10.05 -3.09 -31.95
C VAL A 239 -9.18 -3.71 -33.04
N LEU A 240 -7.88 -3.37 -33.04
CA LEU A 240 -6.91 -3.86 -34.00
C LEU A 240 -5.74 -4.51 -33.28
N ILE A 241 -5.29 -5.66 -33.81
CA ILE A 241 -3.97 -6.19 -33.49
C ILE A 241 -2.95 -5.48 -34.37
N LEU A 242 -1.97 -4.84 -33.73
CA LEU A 242 -0.91 -4.10 -34.40
C LEU A 242 0.45 -4.75 -34.10
N GLU A 243 1.29 -4.81 -35.12
CA GLU A 243 2.72 -5.06 -34.97
C GLU A 243 3.46 -3.74 -34.71
N VAL A 244 4.70 -3.82 -34.21
CA VAL A 244 5.55 -2.63 -34.02
C VAL A 244 5.77 -1.94 -35.36
N GLY A 245 5.50 -0.62 -35.41
CA GLY A 245 5.63 0.19 -36.61
C GLY A 245 4.37 0.24 -37.49
N ASP A 246 3.33 -0.55 -37.20
CA ASP A 246 2.04 -0.40 -37.87
C ASP A 246 1.48 1.01 -37.63
N VAL A 247 0.93 1.61 -38.69
CA VAL A 247 0.39 2.96 -38.66
C VAL A 247 -1.13 2.96 -38.77
N VAL A 248 -1.79 3.79 -37.95
CA VAL A 248 -3.24 3.98 -37.93
C VAL A 248 -3.58 5.46 -37.99
N TYR A 249 -4.47 5.84 -38.89
CA TYR A 249 -4.87 7.23 -39.10
C TYR A 249 -6.29 7.32 -39.69
N VAL A 250 -6.88 8.52 -39.64
CA VAL A 250 -8.19 8.79 -40.24
C VAL A 250 -8.01 9.45 -41.60
N ARG A 251 -8.73 8.96 -42.62
CA ARG A 251 -8.84 9.61 -43.93
C ARG A 251 -10.22 10.16 -44.17
N LEU A 252 -10.31 11.43 -44.56
CA LEU A 252 -11.51 12.06 -45.10
C LEU A 252 -11.64 11.68 -46.59
N TRP A 253 -12.84 11.29 -47.02
CA TRP A 253 -13.08 10.87 -48.39
C TRP A 253 -13.16 12.05 -49.35
N SER A 254 -12.75 11.84 -50.61
CA SER A 254 -12.90 12.83 -51.68
C SER A 254 -14.35 13.29 -51.82
N GLY A 255 -14.58 14.58 -52.06
CA GLY A 255 -15.92 15.16 -52.20
C GLY A 255 -16.70 15.30 -50.88
N THR A 256 -16.12 14.93 -49.74
CA THR A 256 -16.78 15.00 -48.42
C THR A 256 -16.15 16.06 -47.53
N ARG A 257 -16.91 16.54 -46.55
CA ARG A 257 -16.49 17.62 -45.66
C ARG A 257 -16.77 17.29 -44.21
N ILE A 258 -15.86 17.71 -43.33
CA ILE A 258 -16.10 17.83 -41.88
C ILE A 258 -15.99 19.29 -41.47
N GLN A 259 -16.61 19.60 -40.34
CA GLN A 259 -16.62 20.93 -39.76
C GLN A 259 -16.35 20.82 -38.27
N ASP A 260 -15.61 21.76 -37.71
CA ASP A 260 -15.41 21.85 -36.27
C ASP A 260 -15.45 23.29 -35.77
N ASN A 261 -15.59 23.44 -34.46
CA ASN A 261 -15.53 24.70 -33.75
C ASN A 261 -14.93 24.48 -32.35
N GLY A 262 -15.01 25.47 -31.47
CA GLY A 262 -14.47 25.37 -30.10
C GLY A 262 -14.95 24.17 -29.26
N ASN A 263 -16.02 23.48 -29.66
CA ASN A 263 -16.58 22.34 -28.94
C ASN A 263 -15.91 20.99 -29.26
N ASN A 264 -14.95 20.94 -30.20
CA ASN A 264 -14.14 19.75 -30.50
C ASN A 264 -14.98 18.54 -30.93
N HIS A 265 -15.83 18.69 -31.93
CA HIS A 265 -16.75 17.63 -32.37
C HIS A 265 -16.04 16.48 -33.08
N ASN A 266 -14.93 16.76 -33.76
CA ASN A 266 -14.16 15.76 -34.49
C ASN A 266 -12.98 15.34 -33.63
N THR A 267 -13.02 14.10 -33.17
CA THR A 267 -12.00 13.52 -32.29
C THR A 267 -11.43 12.27 -32.90
N PHE A 268 -10.17 11.99 -32.56
CA PHE A 268 -9.52 10.71 -32.81
C PHE A 268 -8.73 10.32 -31.56
N SER A 269 -9.02 9.13 -31.06
CA SER A 269 -8.43 8.61 -29.84
C SER A 269 -8.09 7.14 -30.03
N GLY A 270 -7.07 6.68 -29.30
CA GLY A 270 -6.76 5.28 -29.22
C GLY A 270 -5.85 4.95 -28.05
N TYR A 271 -5.88 3.69 -27.62
CA TYR A 271 -5.10 3.22 -26.48
C TYR A 271 -4.80 1.73 -26.58
N LEU A 272 -3.70 1.31 -25.97
CA LEU A 272 -3.34 -0.10 -25.81
C LEU A 272 -4.27 -0.73 -24.78
N LEU A 273 -4.93 -1.84 -25.14
CA LEU A 273 -5.68 -2.67 -24.22
C LEU A 273 -4.74 -3.57 -23.43
N PHE A 274 -3.88 -4.29 -24.14
CA PHE A 274 -2.82 -5.11 -23.57
C PHE A 274 -1.76 -5.43 -24.63
N PRO A 275 -0.47 -5.48 -24.23
CA PRO A 275 0.58 -5.94 -25.12
C PRO A 275 0.41 -7.42 -25.45
N LEU A 276 0.87 -7.83 -26.62
CA LEU A 276 0.96 -9.23 -27.01
C LEU A 276 2.43 -9.64 -27.09
N SER A 277 2.75 -10.81 -26.56
CA SER A 277 4.07 -11.40 -26.69
C SER A 277 4.38 -11.68 -28.17
N GLY A 278 5.60 -11.36 -28.58
CA GLY A 278 6.16 -11.71 -29.89
C GLY A 278 6.39 -13.20 -30.00
#